data_AF-A0A4U9HI96-F1
#
_entry.id   AF-A0A4U9HI96-F1
#
_cell.length_a   1.000
_cell.length_b   1.000
_cell.length_c   1.000
_cell.angle_alpha   90.00
_cell.angle_beta   90.00
_cell.angle_gamma   90.00
#
_symmetry.space_group_name_H-M   'P 1'
#
loop_
_entity.id
_entity.type
_entity.pdbx_description
1 polymer ?
#
loop_
_entity_poly.entity_id
_entity_poly.type
_entity_poly.pdbx_seq_one_letter_code
_entity_poly.pdbx_strand_id
1 'polypeptide(L)'
;MQYWGKIIGVAFALLMGAGFWGIVLGLIIGHMFDKARSRKMAWFANQRERQALFFATTFEVMGHLTKSKGRVTEADIHIASLFMDRMNLHGDSRAAAQHAFRIGKADNYPLREKMRQFRSIALGASI
;
A
#
# COMPACT_ATOMS: atom_id res chain seq x y z
N MET A 1 -3.65 15.83 -12.82
CA MET A 1 -3.21 16.92 -13.72
C MET A 1 -1.73 16.73 -14.07
N GLN A 2 -1.44 15.98 -15.14
CA GLN A 2 -0.09 15.54 -15.55
C GLN A 2 0.57 16.47 -16.59
N TYR A 3 0.23 17.76 -16.57
CA TYR A 3 0.69 18.74 -17.57
C TYR A 3 1.64 19.80 -17.00
N TRP A 4 1.84 19.82 -15.68
CA TRP A 4 2.65 20.84 -15.02
C TRP A 4 4.12 20.79 -15.42
N GLY A 5 4.70 19.60 -15.63
CA GLY A 5 6.08 19.46 -16.11
C GLY A 5 6.27 20.02 -17.52
N LYS A 6 5.32 19.77 -18.42
CA LYS A 6 5.30 20.36 -19.77
C LYS A 6 5.17 21.88 -19.74
N ILE A 7 4.26 22.44 -18.94
CA ILE A 7 4.02 23.88 -18.85
C ILE A 7 5.25 24.59 -18.29
N ILE A 8 5.85 24.08 -17.21
CA ILE A 8 7.07 24.64 -16.62
C ILE A 8 8.24 24.53 -17.61
N GLY A 9 8.39 23.39 -18.29
CA GLY A 9 9.47 23.18 -19.28
C GLY A 9 9.39 24.15 -20.45
N VAL A 10 8.19 24.41 -20.97
CA VAL A 10 7.96 25.39 -22.05
C VAL A 10 8.16 26.83 -21.55
N ALA A 11 7.65 27.17 -20.36
CA ALA A 11 7.83 28.49 -19.77
C ALA A 11 9.31 28.81 -19.52
N PHE A 12 10.08 27.83 -19.02
CA PHE A 12 11.52 27.99 -18.80
C PHE A 12 12.29 28.17 -20.12
N ALA A 13 11.93 27.40 -21.16
CA ALA A 13 12.51 27.53 -22.48
C ALA A 13 12.24 28.90 -23.14
N LEU A 14 11.03 29.44 -22.95
CA LEU A 14 10.66 30.78 -23.42
C LEU A 14 11.42 31.87 -22.65
N LEU A 15 11.55 31.74 -21.32
CA LEU A 15 12.27 32.69 -20.47
C LEU A 15 13.78 32.72 -20.74
N MET A 16 14.39 31.57 -21.09
CA MET A 16 15.82 31.49 -21.44
C MET A 16 16.15 32.01 -22.85
N GLY A 17 15.14 32.40 -23.65
CA GLY A 17 15.36 32.90 -25.01
C GLY A 17 15.92 31.85 -25.98
N ALA A 18 15.80 30.55 -25.66
CA ALA A 18 16.43 29.45 -26.39
C ALA A 18 15.79 29.14 -27.77
N GLY A 19 14.83 29.95 -28.21
CA GLY A 19 14.14 29.82 -29.48
C GLY A 19 13.34 28.51 -29.62
N PHE A 20 13.03 28.14 -30.86
CA PHE A 20 12.24 26.94 -31.20
C PHE A 20 12.83 25.66 -30.58
N TRP A 21 14.16 25.51 -30.62
CA TRP A 21 14.85 24.33 -30.08
C TRP A 21 14.74 24.22 -28.56
N GLY A 22 14.73 25.34 -27.84
CA GLY A 22 14.46 25.37 -26.40
C GLY A 22 13.09 24.82 -26.06
N ILE A 23 12.05 25.20 -26.82
CA ILE A 23 10.67 24.74 -26.58
C ILE A 23 10.55 23.23 -26.81
N VAL A 24 11.16 22.71 -27.88
CA VAL A 24 11.18 21.27 -28.17
C VAL A 24 11.89 20.51 -27.04
N LEU A 25 13.05 20.99 -26.60
CA LEU A 25 13.83 20.36 -25.54
C LEU A 25 13.09 20.42 -24.19
N GLY A 26 12.46 21.56 -23.89
CA GLY A 26 11.62 21.76 -22.71
C GLY A 26 10.38 20.86 -22.67
N LEU A 27 9.74 20.61 -23.83
CA LEU A 27 8.63 19.66 -23.94
C LEU A 27 9.06 18.22 -23.70
N ILE A 28 10.21 17.80 -24.24
CA ILE A 28 10.75 16.45 -24.04
C ILE A 28 11.08 16.23 -22.56
N ILE A 29 11.82 17.15 -21.95
CA ILE A 29 12.20 17.08 -20.53
C ILE A 29 10.96 17.12 -19.64
N GLY A 30 10.02 18.03 -19.90
CA GLY A 30 8.76 18.14 -19.16
C GLY A 30 7.93 16.87 -19.24
N HIS A 31 7.85 16.24 -20.42
CA HIS A 31 7.15 14.96 -20.61
C HIS A 31 7.81 13.81 -19.83
N MET A 32 9.13 13.72 -19.84
CA MET A 32 9.88 12.71 -19.09
C MET A 32 9.68 12.89 -17.57
N PHE A 33 9.68 14.14 -17.09
CA PHE A 33 9.44 14.47 -15.69
C PHE A 33 8.03 14.08 -15.24
N ASP A 34 7.00 14.44 -16.01
CA ASP A 34 5.61 14.08 -15.72
C ASP A 34 5.42 12.55 -15.68
N LYS A 35 6.01 11.82 -16.64
CA LYS A 35 5.95 10.35 -16.71
C LYS A 35 6.70 9.69 -15.54
N ALA A 36 7.87 10.19 -15.17
CA ALA A 36 8.65 9.68 -14.04
C ALA A 36 7.92 9.89 -12.70
N ARG A 37 7.36 11.09 -12.49
CA ARG A 37 6.56 11.41 -11.29
C ARG A 37 5.33 10.53 -11.17
N SER A 38 4.59 10.34 -12.27
CA SER A 38 3.40 9.49 -12.29
C SER A 38 3.73 8.03 -11.95
N ARG A 39 4.80 7.48 -12.51
CA ARG A 39 5.26 6.12 -12.18
C ARG A 39 5.66 5.97 -10.71
N LYS A 40 6.39 6.95 -10.17
CA LYS A 40 6.80 6.96 -8.76
C LYS A 40 5.58 6.99 -7.82
N MET A 41 4.57 7.82 -8.12
CA MET A 41 3.34 7.87 -7.32
C MET A 41 2.55 6.56 -7.40
N ALA A 42 2.41 5.98 -8.59
CA ALA A 42 1.75 4.68 -8.76
C ALA A 42 2.47 3.56 -7.99
N TRP A 43 3.81 3.55 -8.00
CA TRP A 43 4.61 2.60 -7.22
C TRP A 43 4.37 2.75 -5.71
N PHE A 44 4.37 3.98 -5.18
CA PHE A 44 4.07 4.21 -3.76
C PHE A 44 2.64 3.82 -3.37
N ALA A 45 1.66 4.09 -4.23
CA ALA A 45 0.27 3.69 -4.01
C ALA A 45 0.15 2.16 -3.92
N ASN A 46 0.72 1.45 -4.90
CA ASN A 46 0.76 -0.02 -4.91
C ASN A 46 1.47 -0.59 -3.67
N GLN A 47 2.54 0.06 -3.20
CA GLN A 47 3.26 -0.39 -2.01
C GLN A 47 2.41 -0.25 -0.75
N ARG A 48 1.68 0.87 -0.59
CA ARG A 48 0.77 1.07 0.55
C ARG A 48 -0.38 0.07 0.54
N GLU A 49 -0.96 -0.19 -0.63
CA GLU A 49 -2.03 -1.18 -0.79
C GLU A 49 -1.56 -2.59 -0.43
N ARG A 50 -0.38 -3.00 -0.91
CA ARG A 50 0.23 -4.29 -0.55
C ARG A 50 0.47 -4.42 0.96
N GLN A 51 0.98 -3.36 1.60
CA GLN A 51 1.17 -3.33 3.05
C GLN A 51 -0.16 -3.45 3.81
N ALA A 52 -1.19 -2.71 3.40
CA ALA A 52 -2.50 -2.78 4.02
C ALA A 52 -3.10 -4.18 3.93
N LEU A 53 -3.02 -4.82 2.75
CA LEU A 53 -3.50 -6.17 2.52
C LEU A 53 -2.71 -7.22 3.33
N PHE A 54 -1.39 -7.05 3.44
CA PHE A 54 -0.53 -7.89 4.27
C PHE A 54 -0.96 -7.85 5.74
N PHE A 55 -1.14 -6.64 6.31
CA PHE A 55 -1.55 -6.51 7.71
C PHE A 55 -2.96 -7.05 7.93
N ALA A 56 -3.92 -6.69 7.08
CA ALA A 56 -5.28 -7.21 7.16
C ALA A 56 -5.30 -8.74 7.19
N THR A 57 -4.62 -9.37 6.24
CA THR A 57 -4.59 -10.84 6.16
C THR A 57 -3.87 -11.47 7.36
N THR A 58 -2.78 -10.85 7.84
CA THR A 58 -2.03 -11.33 9.02
C THR A 58 -2.91 -11.34 10.26
N PHE A 59 -3.63 -10.25 10.53
CA PHE A 59 -4.48 -10.15 11.71
C PHE A 59 -5.76 -10.98 11.57
N GLU A 60 -6.34 -11.12 10.37
CA GLU A 60 -7.42 -12.08 10.13
C GLU A 60 -6.99 -13.53 10.45
N VAL A 61 -5.82 -13.96 9.95
CA VAL A 61 -5.28 -15.30 10.25
C VAL A 61 -4.99 -15.47 11.74
N MET A 62 -4.41 -14.45 12.39
CA MET A 62 -4.14 -14.48 13.82
C MET A 62 -5.42 -14.64 14.63
N GLY A 63 -6.47 -13.86 14.32
CA GLY A 63 -7.77 -13.96 14.98
C GLY A 63 -8.40 -15.35 14.84
N HIS A 64 -8.30 -15.94 13.65
CA HIS A 64 -8.79 -17.30 13.41
C HIS A 64 -8.00 -18.35 14.20
N LEU A 65 -6.66 -18.26 14.18
CA LEU A 65 -5.78 -19.17 14.91
C LEU A 65 -5.99 -19.08 16.42
N THR A 66 -6.23 -17.88 16.95
CA THR A 66 -6.57 -17.70 18.36
C THR A 66 -7.92 -18.36 18.68
N LYS A 67 -8.94 -18.13 17.84
CA LYS A 67 -10.27 -18.68 18.04
C LYS A 67 -10.32 -20.20 17.91
N SER A 68 -9.43 -20.82 17.12
CA SER A 68 -9.40 -22.28 16.92
C SER A 68 -9.15 -23.07 18.21
N LYS A 69 -8.66 -22.42 19.27
CA LYS A 69 -8.51 -23.01 20.63
C LYS A 69 -9.81 -22.96 21.46
N GLY A 70 -10.91 -22.45 20.90
CA GLY A 70 -12.24 -22.36 21.51
C GLY A 70 -12.66 -20.94 21.88
N ARG A 71 -11.78 -20.16 22.51
CA ARG A 71 -12.04 -18.77 22.90
C ARG A 71 -10.80 -17.89 22.76
N VAL A 72 -11.03 -16.61 22.46
CA VAL A 72 -10.00 -15.57 22.49
C VAL A 72 -9.88 -15.05 23.93
N THR A 73 -8.67 -15.02 24.47
CA THR A 73 -8.37 -14.54 25.83
C THR A 73 -7.78 -13.13 25.82
N GLU A 74 -7.71 -12.48 26.99
CA GLU A 74 -7.02 -11.19 27.15
C GLU A 74 -5.53 -11.28 26.79
N ALA A 75 -4.87 -12.40 27.12
CA ALA A 75 -3.48 -12.65 26.75
C ALA A 75 -3.30 -12.65 25.22
N ASP A 76 -4.25 -13.23 24.47
CA ASP A 76 -4.19 -13.23 23.01
C ASP A 76 -4.38 -11.81 22.43
N ILE A 77 -5.30 -11.02 23.01
CA ILE A 77 -5.52 -9.62 22.63
C ILE A 77 -4.27 -8.78 22.93
N HIS A 78 -3.60 -9.05 24.05
CA HIS A 78 -2.35 -8.40 24.40
C HIS A 78 -1.25 -8.72 23.38
N ILE A 79 -1.06 -9.99 23.01
CA ILE A 79 -0.09 -10.38 21.98
C ILE A 79 -0.42 -9.75 20.62
N ALA A 80 -1.71 -9.72 20.22
CA ALA A 80 -2.11 -9.05 18.99
C ALA A 80 -1.78 -7.55 19.02
N SER A 81 -1.98 -6.89 20.16
CA SER A 81 -1.63 -5.49 20.36
C SER A 81 -0.12 -5.26 20.27
N LEU A 82 0.69 -6.12 20.89
CA LEU A 82 2.16 -6.06 20.80
C LEU A 82 2.65 -6.24 19.34
N PHE A 83 1.99 -7.08 18.55
CA PHE A 83 2.31 -7.20 17.13
C PHE A 83 1.96 -5.93 16.34
N MET A 84 0.83 -5.28 16.64
CA MET A 84 0.51 -3.97 16.05
C MET A 84 1.57 -2.93 16.38
N ASP A 85 2.03 -2.89 17.63
CA ASP A 85 3.09 -1.98 18.08
C ASP A 85 4.41 -2.26 17.36
N ARG A 86 4.84 -3.52 17.27
CA ARG A 86 6.07 -3.92 16.56
C ARG A 86 6.03 -3.63 15.07
N MET A 87 4.85 -3.69 14.46
CA MET A 87 4.64 -3.33 13.04
C MET A 87 4.40 -1.83 12.84
N ASN A 88 4.52 -1.02 13.90
CA ASN A 88 4.35 0.42 13.89
C ASN A 88 2.96 0.87 13.37
N LEU A 89 1.91 0.11 13.73
CA LEU A 89 0.53 0.41 13.37
C LEU A 89 -0.11 1.34 14.39
N HIS A 90 -0.52 2.52 13.91
CA HIS A 90 -1.12 3.59 14.70
C HIS A 90 -2.39 4.12 14.03
N GLY A 91 -3.26 4.76 14.81
CA GLY A 91 -4.50 5.38 14.32
C GLY A 91 -5.34 4.43 13.47
N ASP A 92 -5.69 4.85 12.25
CA ASP A 92 -6.52 4.08 11.31
C ASP A 92 -5.93 2.72 10.96
N SER A 93 -4.59 2.61 10.85
CA SER A 93 -3.94 1.33 10.53
C SER A 93 -4.05 0.32 11.67
N ARG A 94 -4.04 0.79 12.93
CA ARG A 94 -4.30 -0.05 14.11
C ARG A 94 -5.76 -0.46 14.17
N ALA A 95 -6.68 0.46 13.92
CA ALA A 95 -8.11 0.17 13.88
C ALA A 95 -8.44 -0.87 12.78
N ALA A 96 -7.83 -0.75 11.60
CA ALA A 96 -7.96 -1.73 10.53
C ALA A 96 -7.44 -3.11 10.92
N ALA A 97 -6.29 -3.18 11.61
CA ALA A 97 -5.73 -4.43 12.13
C ALA A 97 -6.63 -5.08 13.20
N GLN A 98 -7.21 -4.29 14.11
CA GLN A 98 -8.19 -4.76 15.09
C GLN A 98 -9.46 -5.28 14.41
N HIS A 99 -9.93 -4.57 13.38
CA HIS A 99 -11.07 -4.99 12.58
C HIS A 99 -10.81 -6.33 11.87
N ALA A 100 -9.65 -6.46 11.24
CA ALA A 100 -9.18 -7.69 10.61
C ALA A 100 -9.11 -8.85 11.61
N PHE A 101 -8.55 -8.63 12.80
CA PHE A 101 -8.53 -9.64 13.87
C PHE A 101 -9.95 -10.09 14.26
N ARG A 102 -10.89 -9.15 14.33
CA ARG A 102 -12.30 -9.44 14.62
C ARG A 102 -12.97 -10.23 13.49
N ILE A 103 -12.69 -9.93 12.22
CA ILE A 103 -13.15 -10.74 11.08
C ILE A 103 -12.60 -12.16 11.19
N GLY A 104 -11.31 -12.30 11.50
CA GLY A 104 -10.62 -13.58 11.61
C GLY A 104 -11.24 -14.55 12.61
N LYS A 105 -11.70 -14.04 13.75
CA LYS A 105 -12.34 -14.85 14.81
C LYS A 105 -13.82 -15.17 14.56
N ALA A 106 -14.40 -14.75 13.43
CA ALA A 106 -15.78 -15.10 13.10
C ALA A 106 -15.89 -16.61 12.79
N ASP A 107 -17.00 -17.23 13.19
CA ASP A 107 -17.17 -18.69 13.17
C ASP A 107 -17.17 -19.30 11.75
N ASN A 108 -17.33 -18.48 10.70
CA ASN A 108 -17.35 -18.90 9.30
C ASN A 108 -16.17 -18.34 8.47
N TYR A 109 -15.00 -18.11 9.10
CA TYR A 109 -13.83 -17.57 8.40
C TYR A 109 -13.23 -18.59 7.39
N PRO A 110 -13.15 -18.27 6.09
CA PRO A 110 -12.69 -19.20 5.05
C PRO A 110 -11.15 -19.30 5.04
N LEU A 111 -10.59 -19.92 6.09
CA LEU A 111 -9.14 -19.99 6.33
C LEU A 111 -8.35 -20.48 5.11
N ARG A 112 -8.83 -21.54 4.44
CA ARG A 112 -8.13 -22.12 3.27
C ARG A 112 -8.01 -21.14 2.11
N GLU A 113 -9.02 -20.32 1.87
CA GLU A 113 -9.03 -19.34 0.78
C GLU A 113 -8.10 -18.16 1.09
N LYS A 114 -8.19 -17.65 2.32
CA LYS A 114 -7.36 -16.55 2.82
C LYS A 114 -5.88 -16.89 2.88
N MET A 115 -5.54 -18.13 3.27
CA MET A 115 -4.15 -18.62 3.23
C MET A 115 -3.58 -18.72 1.80
N ARG A 116 -4.41 -19.00 0.79
CA ARG A 116 -3.98 -18.96 -0.62
C ARG A 116 -3.68 -17.54 -1.07
N GLN A 117 -4.56 -16.57 -0.72
CA GLN A 117 -4.32 -15.15 -1.00
C GLN A 117 -3.07 -14.63 -0.28
N PHE A 118 -2.90 -14.96 1.00
CA PHE A 118 -1.70 -14.58 1.76
C PHE A 118 -0.43 -15.09 1.07
N ARG A 119 -0.43 -16.37 0.66
CA ARG A 119 0.71 -16.98 -0.03
C ARG A 119 1.04 -16.28 -1.35
N SER A 120 0.06 -15.91 -2.17
CA SER A 120 0.32 -15.21 -3.43
C SER A 120 0.91 -13.82 -3.22
N ILE A 121 0.49 -13.13 -2.15
CA ILE A 121 0.97 -11.79 -1.81
C ILE A 121 2.37 -11.85 -1.17
N ALA A 122 2.59 -12.78 -0.24
CA ALA A 122 3.81 -12.89 0.54
C ALA A 122 4.99 -13.50 -0.24
N LEU A 123 4.74 -14.46 -1.15
CA LEU A 123 5.79 -15.08 -1.98
C LEU A 123 6.02 -14.34 -3.30
N GLY A 124 5.33 -13.24 -3.56
CA GLY A 124 5.52 -12.45 -4.79
C GLY A 124 5.22 -13.24 -6.07
N ALA A 125 4.40 -14.29 -5.99
CA ALA A 125 3.93 -15.00 -7.17
C ALA A 125 2.96 -14.07 -7.92
N SER A 126 3.54 -13.33 -8.86
CA SER A 126 2.82 -12.61 -9.92
C SER A 126 1.79 -13.53 -10.55
N ILE A 127 0.53 -13.11 -10.48
CA ILE A 127 -0.50 -13.50 -11.45
C ILE A 127 -0.14 -12.83 -12.77
#